data_AF-A0A6N7GZQ8-F1
#
_entry.id   AF-A0A6N7GZQ8-F1
#
_cell.length_a   1.000
_cell.length_b   1.000
_cell.length_c   1.000
_cell.angle_alpha   90.00
_cell.angle_beta   90.00
_cell.angle_gamma   90.00
#
_symmetry.space_group_name_H-M   'P 1'
#
loop_
_entity.id
_entity.type
_entity.pdbx_description
1 polymer ?
#
loop_
_entity_poly.entity_id
_entity_poly.type
_entity_poly.pdbx_seq_one_letter_code
_entity_poly.pdbx_strand_id
1 'polypeptide(L)' 'MPALLKPGQFDTWLNGEMGAKDLKPIDNDYLQRWRVSKRVNSSRADAEDHSLVESIEPPATWRKQK' A
#
# COMPACT_ATOMS: atom_id res chain seq x y z
N MET A 1 -7.62 4.90 -1.04
CA MET A 1 -6.80 4.01 -1.88
C MET A 1 -6.25 4.86 -3.01
N PRO A 2 -4.93 4.89 -3.23
CA PRO A 2 -4.36 5.63 -4.36
C PRO A 2 -4.86 5.03 -5.68
N ALA A 3 -4.90 5.84 -6.75
CA ALA A 3 -5.07 5.33 -8.10
C ALA A 3 -3.76 4.65 -8.52
N LEU A 4 -3.83 3.39 -8.94
CA LEU A 4 -2.67 2.62 -9.37
C LEU A 4 -2.72 2.43 -10.87
N LEU A 5 -1.60 2.72 -11.54
CA LEU A 5 -1.44 2.54 -12.97
C LEU A 5 -0.83 1.16 -13.24
N LYS A 6 -1.44 0.40 -14.16
CA LYS A 6 -0.84 -0.81 -14.71
C LYS A 6 0.27 -0.43 -15.70
N PRO A 7 1.27 -1.29 -15.98
CA PRO A 7 2.39 -0.93 -16.85
C PRO A 7 1.98 -0.35 -18.22
N GLY A 8 0.92 -0.88 -18.85
CA GLY A 8 0.41 -0.38 -20.12
C GLY A 8 -0.29 1.00 -20.07
N GLN A 9 -0.43 1.59 -18.88
CA GLN A 9 -1.05 2.91 -18.68
C GLN A 9 -0.02 4.02 -18.47
N PHE A 10 1.27 3.68 -18.30
CA PHE A 10 2.29 4.66 -17.96
C PHE A 10 2.47 5.72 -19.04
N ASP A 11 2.59 5.32 -20.31
CA ASP A 11 2.81 6.27 -21.41
C ASP A 11 1.64 7.25 -21.55
N THR A 12 0.41 6.72 -21.54
CA THR A 12 -0.82 7.55 -21.60
C THR A 12 -0.99 8.48 -20.41
N TRP A 13 -0.44 8.11 -19.24
CA TRP A 13 -0.44 8.98 -18.07
C TRP A 13 0.59 10.09 -18.22
N LEU A 14 1.82 9.73 -18.61
CA LEU A 14 2.95 10.65 -18.72
C LEU A 14 2.83 11.63 -19.88
N ASN A 15 2.15 11.25 -20.97
CA ASN A 15 1.88 12.13 -22.10
C ASN A 15 0.63 13.02 -21.91
N GLY A 16 -0.12 12.84 -20.81
CA GLY A 16 -1.30 13.63 -20.49
C GLY A 16 -2.57 13.24 -21.25
N GLU A 17 -2.58 12.14 -22.01
CA GLU A 17 -3.75 11.66 -22.74
C GLU A 17 -4.75 10.94 -21.83
N MET A 18 -4.32 10.52 -20.64
CA MET A 18 -5.16 9.88 -19.64
C MET A 18 -6.07 10.88 -18.91
N GLY A 19 -7.38 10.64 -18.98
CA GLY A 19 -8.38 11.46 -18.29
C GLY A 19 -8.80 10.88 -16.93
N ALA A 20 -9.56 11.67 -16.17
CA ALA A 20 -10.10 11.24 -14.87
C ALA A 20 -10.98 9.98 -14.94
N LYS A 21 -11.58 9.67 -16.11
CA LYS A 21 -12.42 8.48 -16.32
C LYS A 21 -11.60 7.19 -16.44
N ASP A 22 -10.32 7.31 -16.76
CA ASP A 22 -9.39 6.20 -16.94
C ASP A 22 -8.75 5.78 -15.61
N LEU A 23 -8.77 6.68 -14.62
CA LEU A 23 -8.35 6.41 -13.24
C LEU A 23 -9.44 5.65 -12.48
N LYS A 24 -9.31 4.32 -12.48
CA LYS A 24 -10.26 3.43 -11.80
C LYS A 24 -9.61 2.75 -10.60
N PRO A 25 -10.41 2.37 -9.58
CA PRO A 25 -9.93 1.47 -8.53
C PRO A 25 -9.30 0.23 -9.14
N ILE A 26 -8.19 -0.23 -8.56
CA ILE A 26 -7.57 -1.48 -9.00
C ILE A 26 -8.30 -2.68 -8.40
N ASP A 27 -8.13 -3.83 -9.03
CA ASP A 27 -8.67 -5.10 -8.57
C ASP A 27 -8.16 -5.41 -7.15
N ASN A 28 -9.05 -5.87 -6.26
CA ASN A 28 -8.75 -6.02 -4.82
C ASN A 28 -7.60 -6.99 -4.52
N ASP A 29 -7.34 -7.92 -5.43
CA ASP A 29 -6.32 -8.96 -5.38
C ASP A 29 -5.00 -8.56 -6.06
N TYR A 30 -4.95 -7.39 -6.71
CA TYR A 30 -3.73 -6.89 -7.35
C TYR A 30 -2.63 -6.53 -6.35
N LEU A 31 -3.00 -6.15 -5.12
CA LEU A 31 -2.05 -5.81 -4.06
C LEU A 31 -2.11 -6.81 -2.91
N GLN A 32 -0.95 -7.10 -2.35
CA GLN A 32 -0.83 -7.79 -1.07
C GLN A 32 -0.71 -6.78 0.08
N ARG A 33 -1.19 -7.17 1.26
CA ARG A 33 -1.15 -6.35 2.48
C ARG A 33 -0.84 -7.22 3.69
N TRP A 34 -0.10 -6.68 4.63
CA TRP A 34 0.19 -7.30 5.93
C TRP A 34 0.25 -6.24 7.02
N ARG A 35 0.26 -6.68 8.28
CA ARG A 35 0.42 -5.80 9.44
C ARG A 35 1.88 -5.41 9.59
N VAL A 36 2.13 -4.16 9.95
CA VAL A 36 3.48 -3.63 10.21
C VAL A 36 3.55 -2.97 11.59
N SER A 37 4.76 -2.66 12.04
CA SER A 37 5.00 -1.99 13.32
C SER A 37 4.38 -0.59 13.38
N LYS A 38 3.80 -0.22 14.53
CA LYS A 38 3.30 1.15 14.77
C LYS A 38 4.41 2.22 14.74
N ARG A 39 5.68 1.81 14.81
CA ARG A 39 6.84 2.71 14.67
C ARG A 39 6.78 3.54 13.40
N VAL A 40 6.20 3.00 12.32
CA VAL A 40 6.04 3.70 11.04
C VAL A 40 5.27 5.02 11.14
N ASN A 41 4.45 5.19 12.18
CA ASN A 41 3.67 6.42 12.39
C ASN A 41 4.48 7.56 13.02
N SER A 42 5.71 7.30 13.48
CA SER A 42 6.57 8.30 14.09
C SER A 42 7.40 9.01 13.03
N SER A 43 7.28 10.33 12.92
CA SER A 43 8.17 11.13 12.07
C SER A 43 9.63 11.18 12.54
N ARG A 44 9.92 10.62 13.72
CA ARG A 44 11.27 10.47 14.28
C ARG A 44 11.91 9.12 13.94
N ALA A 45 11.17 8.20 13.32
CA ALA A 45 11.77 6.97 12.84
C ALA A 45 12.76 7.31 11.71
N ASP A 46 13.87 6.55 11.66
CA ASP A 46 14.84 6.70 10.58
C ASP A 46 14.16 6.35 9.24
N ALA A 47 14.37 7.20 8.22
CA ALA A 47 13.78 7.02 6.90
C ALA A 47 14.31 5.75 6.22
N GLU A 48 15.53 5.34 6.55
CA GLU A 48 16.21 4.18 5.98
C GLU A 48 16.00 2.90 6.83
N ASP A 49 15.16 2.95 7.86
CA ASP A 49 14.82 1.76 8.66
C ASP A 49 13.86 0.83 7.91
N HIS A 50 14.44 -0.14 7.20
CA HIS A 50 13.69 -1.14 6.45
C HIS A 50 12.75 -2.00 7.32
N SER A 51 12.97 -2.09 8.64
CA SER A 51 12.11 -2.87 9.55
C SER A 51 10.71 -2.28 9.70
N LEU A 52 10.49 -1.03 9.29
CA LEU A 52 9.20 -0.34 9.42
C LEU A 52 8.11 -0.94 8.53
N VAL A 53 8.47 -1.61 7.43
CA VAL A 53 7.53 -2.22 6.47
C VAL A 53 7.47 -3.74 6.57
N GLU A 54 8.27 -4.34 7.43
CA GLU A 54 8.27 -5.79 7.66
C GLU A 54 6.97 -6.26 8.33
N SER A 55 6.58 -7.49 8.01
CA SER A 55 5.39 -8.10 8.59
C SER A 55 5.59 -8.39 10.08
N ILE A 56 4.65 -7.96 10.91
CA ILE A 56 4.59 -8.35 12.32
C ILE A 56 3.54 -9.42 12.54
N GLU A 57 3.81 -10.32 13.48
CA GLU A 57 2.76 -11.22 13.96
C GLU A 57 1.63 -10.43 14.62
N PRO A 58 0.36 -10.86 14.42
CA PRO A 58 -0.75 -10.27 15.14
C PRO A 58 -0.57 -10.52 16.65
N PRO A 59 -0.81 -9.52 17.51
CA PRO A 59 -0.68 -9.71 18.95
C PRO A 59 -1.61 -10.83 19.42
N ALA A 60 -1.13 -11.65 20.36
CA ALA A 60 -1.78 -12.88 20.83
C ALA A 60 -3.23 -12.69 21.32
N THR A 61 -3.62 -11.46 21.66
CA THR A 61 -4.94 -11.08 22.17
C THR A 61 -6.08 -11.21 21.16
N TRP A 62 -5.79 -11.45 19.87
CA TRP A 62 -6.81 -11.63 18.83
C TRP A 62 -7.34 -13.08 18.73
N ARG A 63 -6.73 -14.04 19.44
CA ARG A 63 -7.14 -15.46 19.43
C ARG A 63 -8.29 -15.83 20.37
N LYS A 64 -9.07 -14.87 20.88
CA LYS A 64 -10.26 -15.13 21.71
C LYS A 64 -11.47 -14.28 21.29
N GLN A 65 -12.03 -14.59 20.14
CA GLN A 65 -13.48 -14.45 19.90
C GLN A 65 -13.90 -15.62 19.01
N LYS A 66 -14.37 -16.70 19.64
CA LYS A 66 -15.17 -17.75 19.01
C LYS A 66 -16.24 -18.15 20.00
#